data_AF-A0A124IUD5-F1
#
_entry.id   AF-A0A124IUD5-F1
#
_cell.length_a   1.000
_cell.length_b   1.000
_cell.length_c   1.000
_cell.angle_alpha   90.00
_cell.angle_beta   90.00
_cell.angle_gamma   90.00
#
_symmetry.space_group_name_H-M   'P 1'
#
loop_
_entity.id
_entity.type
_entity.pdbx_description
1 polymer ?
#
loop_
_entity_poly.entity_id
_entity_poly.type
_entity_poly.pdbx_seq_one_letter_code
_entity_poly.pdbx_strand_id
1 'polypeptide(L)'
;MLSIPLVKRLEPLDNIENVLMDELSRYRKFDIPIEVEYSEDLKKPMHIMVGQFMEKDSMKLVEAIYLNDANEAYDHPPLTVQYEQGSTKFISPLYIIDMYGGALMLKQYTINITNRSITMDNIKIVLVGKKFEKIRDKIKTAREQPERKQQQTYTI
;
A
#
# COMPACT_ATOMS: atom_id res chain seq x y z
N MET A 1 -0.24 17.08 -10.99
CA MET A 1 -0.85 16.15 -10.02
C MET A 1 -0.08 14.85 -10.12
N LEU A 2 0.51 14.37 -9.01
CA LEU A 2 1.06 13.01 -8.95
C LEU A 2 -0.13 12.05 -8.98
N SER A 3 -0.21 11.20 -10.00
CA SER A 3 -1.16 10.11 -10.04
C SER A 3 -0.87 9.17 -8.88
N ILE A 4 -1.82 8.97 -7.98
CA ILE A 4 -1.70 7.95 -6.94
C ILE A 4 -1.74 6.59 -7.65
N PRO A 5 -0.69 5.77 -7.59
CA PRO A 5 -0.73 4.45 -8.18
C PRO A 5 -1.64 3.56 -7.33
N LEU A 6 -2.91 3.50 -7.73
CA LEU A 6 -3.79 2.38 -7.43
C LEU A 6 -3.69 1.40 -8.58
N VAL A 7 -2.98 0.29 -8.36
CA VAL A 7 -2.84 -0.77 -9.36
C VAL A 7 -3.72 -1.93 -8.93
N LYS A 8 -4.84 -2.14 -9.63
CA LYS A 8 -5.69 -3.32 -9.50
C LYS A 8 -5.39 -4.31 -10.61
N ARG A 9 -5.15 -5.57 -10.30
CA ARG A 9 -4.92 -6.62 -11.30
C ARG A 9 -5.61 -7.92 -10.91
N LEU A 10 -6.26 -8.53 -11.90
CA LEU A 10 -6.71 -9.91 -11.80
C LEU A 10 -5.51 -10.80 -12.11
N GLU A 11 -5.06 -11.58 -11.14
CA GLU A 11 -3.85 -12.40 -11.25
C GLU A 11 -4.13 -13.81 -10.72
N PRO A 12 -3.67 -14.88 -11.41
CA PRO A 12 -3.71 -16.24 -10.85
C PRO A 12 -2.97 -16.29 -9.51
N LEU A 13 -3.42 -17.14 -8.58
CA LEU A 13 -2.84 -17.25 -7.22
C LEU A 13 -1.31 -17.40 -7.24
N ASP A 14 -0.78 -18.27 -8.11
CA ASP A 14 0.65 -18.51 -8.25
C ASP A 14 1.40 -17.27 -8.76
N ASN A 15 0.73 -16.39 -9.52
CA ASN A 15 1.30 -15.14 -9.98
C ASN A 15 1.22 -14.03 -8.92
N ILE A 16 0.17 -14.01 -8.09
CA ILE A 16 0.04 -13.06 -6.97
C ILE A 16 1.25 -13.18 -6.04
N GLU A 17 1.66 -14.40 -5.70
CA GLU A 17 2.85 -14.62 -4.89
C GLU A 17 4.09 -13.97 -5.52
N ASN A 18 4.36 -14.26 -6.80
CA ASN A 18 5.53 -13.74 -7.51
C ASN A 18 5.52 -12.21 -7.55
N VAL A 19 4.39 -11.59 -7.87
CA VAL A 19 4.27 -10.12 -7.91
C VAL A 19 4.55 -9.50 -6.54
N LEU A 20 3.99 -10.05 -5.46
CA LEU A 20 4.25 -9.55 -4.11
C LEU A 20 5.72 -9.71 -3.71
N MET A 21 6.31 -10.89 -3.96
CA MET A 21 7.69 -11.18 -3.58
C MET A 21 8.69 -10.36 -4.39
N ASP A 22 8.44 -10.18 -5.69
CA ASP A 22 9.25 -9.33 -6.56
C ASP A 22 9.19 -7.87 -6.12
N GLU A 23 8.00 -7.36 -5.80
CA GLU A 23 7.87 -5.99 -5.32
C GLU A 23 8.53 -5.81 -3.95
N LEU A 24 8.37 -6.75 -3.00
CA LEU A 24 9.06 -6.72 -1.71
C LEU A 24 10.58 -6.79 -1.83
N SER A 25 11.10 -7.57 -2.79
CA SER A 25 12.54 -7.72 -3.01
C SER A 25 13.24 -6.39 -3.26
N ARG A 26 12.54 -5.43 -3.89
CA ARG A 26 13.04 -4.08 -4.17
C ARG A 26 13.32 -3.28 -2.90
N TYR A 27 12.63 -3.61 -1.81
CA TYR A 27 12.71 -2.90 -0.54
C TYR A 27 13.54 -3.61 0.53
N ARG A 28 13.97 -4.85 0.32
CA ARG A 28 14.78 -5.61 1.30
C ARG A 28 16.08 -4.91 1.69
N LYS A 29 16.71 -4.25 0.72
CA LYS A 29 17.94 -3.47 0.91
C LYS A 29 17.74 -2.20 1.76
N PHE A 30 16.49 -1.84 2.04
CA PHE A 30 16.16 -0.64 2.79
C PHE A 30 15.64 -0.98 4.20
N ASP A 31 15.85 -0.07 5.14
CA ASP A 31 15.33 -0.21 6.51
C ASP A 31 13.88 0.26 6.60
N ILE A 32 13.02 -0.44 5.86
CA ILE A 32 11.58 -0.17 5.81
C ILE A 32 10.84 -1.26 6.59
N PRO A 33 10.04 -0.90 7.61
CA PRO A 33 9.15 -1.83 8.28
C PRO A 33 8.16 -2.47 7.29
N ILE A 34 8.08 -3.81 7.31
CA ILE A 34 7.07 -4.58 6.56
C ILE A 34 6.10 -5.19 7.56
N GLU A 35 4.84 -4.79 7.49
CA GLU A 35 3.75 -5.31 8.31
C GLU A 35 2.92 -6.30 7.49
N VAL A 36 2.53 -7.42 8.10
CA VAL A 36 1.73 -8.45 7.42
C VAL A 36 0.50 -8.76 8.27
N GLU A 37 -0.66 -8.46 7.72
CA GLU A 37 -1.97 -8.78 8.28
C GLU A 37 -2.58 -9.94 7.48
N TYR A 38 -3.12 -10.94 8.18
CA TYR A 38 -3.72 -12.12 7.57
C TYR A 38 -5.08 -12.41 8.19
N SER A 39 -6.08 -12.65 7.35
CA SER A 39 -7.38 -13.18 7.75
C SER A 39 -7.74 -14.36 6.86
N GLU A 40 -8.16 -15.47 7.46
CA GLU A 40 -8.61 -16.65 6.71
C GLU A 40 -9.86 -16.35 5.90
N ASP A 41 -10.82 -15.65 6.50
CA ASP A 41 -12.06 -15.22 5.87
C ASP A 41 -12.46 -13.83 6.41
N LEU A 42 -13.31 -13.12 5.65
CA LEU A 42 -13.92 -11.87 6.09
C LEU A 42 -15.44 -12.04 6.21
N LYS A 43 -16.00 -11.64 7.36
CA LYS A 43 -17.46 -11.56 7.54
C LYS A 43 -18.07 -10.32 6.89
N LYS A 44 -17.27 -9.27 6.69
CA LYS A 44 -17.61 -7.99 6.08
C LYS A 44 -16.39 -7.51 5.30
N PRO A 45 -16.56 -6.76 4.19
CA PRO A 45 -15.42 -6.21 3.46
C PRO A 45 -14.55 -5.36 4.36
N MET A 46 -13.24 -5.40 4.13
CA MET A 46 -12.30 -4.49 4.73
C MET A 46 -12.24 -3.22 3.87
N HIS A 47 -12.58 -2.07 4.45
CA HIS A 47 -12.53 -0.78 3.78
C HIS A 47 -11.14 -0.16 3.95
N ILE A 48 -10.46 0.12 2.85
CA ILE A 48 -9.10 0.63 2.86
C ILE A 48 -9.03 1.91 2.04
N MET A 49 -8.69 3.00 2.70
CA MET A 49 -8.59 4.31 2.08
C MET A 49 -7.15 4.55 1.59
N VAL A 50 -7.01 4.93 0.33
CA VAL A 50 -5.71 5.18 -0.31
C VAL A 50 -5.74 6.54 -1.02
N GLY A 51 -4.60 7.22 -1.06
CA GLY A 51 -4.50 8.56 -1.62
C GLY A 51 -3.61 9.50 -0.83
N GLN A 52 -3.79 10.80 -1.03
CA GLN A 52 -3.00 11.84 -0.36
C GLN A 52 -3.82 12.47 0.78
N PHE A 53 -3.27 12.48 1.98
CA PHE A 53 -3.89 13.03 3.17
C PHE A 53 -3.05 14.18 3.68
N MET A 54 -3.66 15.35 3.84
CA MET A 54 -2.99 16.47 4.48
C MET A 54 -2.97 16.27 5.99
N GLU A 55 -1.79 16.36 6.57
CA GLU A 55 -1.56 16.62 7.99
C GLU A 55 -1.01 18.04 8.16
N LYS A 56 -0.97 18.55 9.39
CA LYS A 56 -0.70 19.97 9.67
C LYS A 56 0.50 20.55 8.91
N ASP A 57 1.63 19.82 8.91
CA ASP A 57 2.91 20.26 8.33
C ASP A 57 3.50 19.22 7.33
N SER A 58 2.73 18.20 6.97
CA SER A 58 3.17 17.14 6.07
C SER A 58 1.99 16.53 5.30
N MET A 59 2.29 15.76 4.27
CA MET A 59 1.29 15.01 3.52
C MET A 59 1.62 13.52 3.61
N LYS A 60 0.64 12.71 4.00
CA LYS A 60 0.75 11.25 3.88
C LYS A 60 0.28 10.82 2.50
N LEU A 61 1.08 9.98 1.85
CA LEU A 61 0.70 9.31 0.61
C LEU A 61 0.58 7.82 0.89
N VAL A 62 -0.57 7.25 0.54
CA VAL A 62 -0.79 5.80 0.59
C VAL A 62 -1.02 5.31 -0.83
N GLU A 63 -0.07 4.56 -1.34
CA GLU A 63 -0.14 3.86 -2.63
C GLU A 63 -0.60 2.42 -2.42
N ALA A 64 -1.27 1.83 -3.43
CA ALA A 64 -1.83 0.51 -3.27
C ALA A 64 -1.71 -0.36 -4.53
N ILE A 65 -1.34 -1.62 -4.32
CA ILE A 65 -1.39 -2.69 -5.31
C ILE A 65 -2.37 -3.74 -4.78
N TYR A 66 -3.53 -3.86 -5.43
CA TYR A 66 -4.54 -4.85 -5.09
C TYR A 66 -4.56 -5.97 -6.13
N LEU A 67 -4.23 -7.18 -5.69
CA LEU A 67 -4.15 -8.38 -6.50
C LEU A 67 -5.25 -9.34 -6.05
N ASN A 68 -6.18 -9.65 -6.95
CA ASN A 68 -7.25 -10.60 -6.68
C ASN A 68 -7.25 -11.67 -7.78
N ASP A 69 -7.69 -12.88 -7.46
CA ASP A 69 -7.85 -13.99 -8.40
C ASP A 69 -9.32 -14.15 -8.84
N ALA A 70 -10.25 -13.45 -8.20
CA ALA A 70 -11.66 -13.40 -8.56
C ALA A 70 -12.02 -12.09 -9.28
N ASN A 71 -12.90 -12.20 -10.28
CA ASN A 71 -13.37 -11.08 -11.12
C ASN A 71 -14.37 -10.18 -10.39
N GLU A 72 -14.03 -9.75 -9.18
CA GLU A 72 -14.78 -8.78 -8.37
C GLU A 72 -14.09 -7.42 -8.45
N ALA A 73 -13.75 -6.99 -9.67
CA ALA A 73 -13.22 -5.66 -9.92
C ALA A 73 -14.35 -4.64 -9.77
N TYR A 74 -14.70 -4.33 -8.52
CA TYR A 74 -15.52 -3.16 -8.23
C TYR A 74 -14.70 -1.92 -8.57
N ASP A 75 -15.16 -1.16 -9.56
CA ASP A 75 -14.64 0.18 -9.80
C ASP A 75 -14.98 1.05 -8.61
N HIS A 76 -13.94 1.54 -7.95
CA HIS A 76 -14.09 2.49 -6.84
C HIS A 76 -13.75 3.85 -7.42
N PRO A 77 -14.75 4.65 -7.84
CA PRO A 77 -14.48 5.96 -8.40
C PRO A 77 -13.72 6.80 -7.37
N PRO A 78 -12.73 7.61 -7.80
CA PRO A 78 -12.04 8.48 -6.87
C PRO A 78 -13.01 9.48 -6.25
N LEU A 79 -12.91 9.64 -4.94
CA LEU A 79 -13.50 10.75 -4.22
C LEU A 79 -12.52 11.91 -4.22
N THR A 80 -12.98 13.11 -4.55
CA THR A 80 -12.16 14.31 -4.47
C THR A 80 -12.36 14.97 -3.12
N VAL A 81 -11.28 15.15 -2.36
CA VAL A 81 -11.30 15.88 -1.10
C VAL A 81 -10.54 17.18 -1.25
N GLN A 82 -11.14 18.28 -0.77
CA GLN A 82 -10.51 19.58 -0.71
C GLN A 82 -10.16 19.90 0.74
N TYR A 83 -8.88 20.19 0.97
CA TYR A 83 -8.35 20.66 2.24
C TYR A 83 -8.12 22.17 2.16
N GLU A 84 -8.57 22.90 3.18
CA GLU A 84 -8.36 24.35 3.29
C GLU A 84 -7.63 24.67 4.60
N GLN A 85 -6.46 25.30 4.51
CA GLN A 85 -5.67 25.73 5.66
C GLN A 85 -5.17 27.17 5.41
N GLY A 86 -5.81 28.14 6.07
CA GLY A 86 -5.56 29.55 5.81
C GLY A 86 -5.89 29.94 4.37
N SER A 87 -4.91 30.46 3.63
CA SER A 87 -5.03 30.79 2.19
C SER A 87 -4.72 29.62 1.25
N THR A 88 -4.26 28.48 1.77
CA THR A 88 -3.84 27.34 0.96
C THR A 88 -5.00 26.37 0.75
N LYS A 89 -5.26 26.01 -0.51
CA LYS A 89 -6.21 24.97 -0.89
C LYS A 89 -5.48 23.81 -1.55
N PHE A 90 -5.77 22.59 -1.11
CA PHE A 90 -5.20 21.38 -1.66
C PHE A 90 -6.32 20.43 -2.07
N ILE A 91 -6.24 19.89 -3.29
CA ILE A 91 -7.22 18.95 -3.83
C ILE A 91 -6.54 17.59 -3.98
N SER A 92 -7.10 16.59 -3.31
CA SER A 92 -6.58 15.23 -3.27
C SER A 92 -7.59 14.24 -3.84
N PRO A 93 -7.19 13.35 -4.76
CA PRO A 93 -7.95 12.15 -5.04
C PRO A 93 -7.77 11.15 -3.89
N LEU A 94 -8.88 10.59 -3.41
CA LEU A 94 -8.93 9.46 -2.49
C LEU A 94 -9.66 8.30 -3.17
N TYR A 95 -9.24 7.08 -2.88
CA TYR A 95 -9.95 5.88 -3.29
C TYR A 95 -10.30 5.08 -2.04
N ILE A 96 -11.50 4.52 -2.01
CA ILE A 96 -11.92 3.55 -1.00
C ILE A 96 -11.91 2.19 -1.67
N ILE A 97 -11.06 1.28 -1.20
CA ILE A 97 -10.96 -0.09 -1.67
C ILE A 97 -11.80 -0.96 -0.75
N ASP A 98 -12.78 -1.67 -1.31
CA ASP A 98 -13.53 -2.69 -0.60
C ASP A 98 -12.90 -4.05 -0.89
N MET A 99 -12.18 -4.59 0.09
CA MET A 99 -11.50 -5.87 -0.02
C MET A 99 -12.35 -6.98 0.58
N TYR A 100 -12.79 -7.92 -0.26
CA TYR A 100 -13.51 -9.14 0.15
C TYR A 100 -12.58 -10.35 0.25
N GLY A 101 -11.51 -10.35 -0.53
CA GLY A 101 -10.50 -11.40 -0.62
C GLY A 101 -9.32 -10.91 -1.46
N GLY A 102 -8.20 -11.61 -1.42
CA GLY A 102 -7.03 -11.27 -2.24
C GLY A 102 -5.81 -10.88 -1.43
N ALA A 103 -4.86 -10.25 -2.11
CA ALA A 103 -3.67 -9.66 -1.51
C ALA A 103 -3.59 -8.17 -1.84
N LEU A 104 -3.37 -7.36 -0.82
CA LEU A 104 -3.20 -5.93 -0.95
C LEU A 104 -1.85 -5.53 -0.36
N MET A 105 -1.05 -4.81 -1.13
CA MET A 105 0.17 -4.17 -0.66
C MET A 105 -0.06 -2.65 -0.63
N LEU A 106 0.16 -2.06 0.52
CA LEU A 106 0.10 -0.62 0.77
C LEU A 106 1.51 -0.11 1.02
N LYS A 107 1.90 0.96 0.32
CA LYS A 107 3.16 1.66 0.57
C LYS A 107 2.83 3.03 1.16
N GLN A 108 3.32 3.29 2.36
CA GLN A 108 3.03 4.51 3.09
C GLN A 108 4.24 5.43 3.06
N TYR A 109 3.99 6.68 2.72
CA TYR A 109 5.04 7.70 2.65
C TYR A 109 4.61 8.94 3.40
N THR A 110 5.59 9.60 4.00
CA THR A 110 5.47 10.96 4.50
C THR A 110 6.22 11.90 3.57
N ILE A 111 5.48 12.85 3.00
CA ILE A 111 5.99 13.94 2.18
C ILE A 111 6.05 15.17 3.07
N ASN A 112 7.26 15.62 3.40
CA ASN A 112 7.44 16.84 4.15
C ASN A 112 7.53 18.03 3.17
N ILE A 113 6.52 18.90 3.27
CA ILE A 113 6.32 20.01 2.33
C ILE A 113 7.38 21.09 2.53
N THR A 114 7.79 21.33 3.78
CA THR A 114 8.74 22.38 4.15
C THR A 114 10.14 22.09 3.63
N ASN A 115 10.61 20.84 3.77
CA ASN A 115 11.95 20.44 3.36
C ASN A 115 11.99 19.72 2.00
N ARG A 116 10.85 19.55 1.33
CA ARG A 116 10.70 18.87 0.04
C ARG A 116 11.30 17.46 0.01
N SER A 117 11.12 16.71 1.08
CA SER A 117 11.59 15.32 1.19
C SER A 117 10.44 14.33 1.18
N ILE A 118 10.71 13.13 0.67
CA ILE A 118 9.81 11.97 0.75
C ILE A 118 10.52 10.87 1.53
N THR A 119 9.85 10.38 2.56
CA THR A 119 10.30 9.22 3.35
C THR A 119 9.26 8.11 3.19
N MET A 120 9.71 6.87 2.91
CA MET A 120 8.84 5.71 2.98
C MET A 120 8.78 5.23 4.43
N ASP A 121 7.59 5.24 5.02
CA ASP A 121 7.37 4.94 6.43
C ASP A 121 7.26 3.44 6.68
N ASN A 122 6.47 2.74 5.87
CA ASN A 122 6.29 1.29 5.94
C ASN A 122 5.73 0.71 4.64
N ILE A 123 5.73 -0.62 4.57
CA ILE A 123 4.93 -1.40 3.64
C ILE A 123 3.98 -2.27 4.45
N LYS A 124 2.68 -2.13 4.25
CA LYS A 124 1.66 -2.98 4.87
C LYS A 124 1.09 -3.95 3.84
N ILE A 125 1.10 -5.24 4.16
CA ILE A 125 0.53 -6.29 3.32
C ILE A 125 -0.68 -6.86 4.04
N VAL A 126 -1.83 -6.88 3.37
CA VAL A 126 -3.07 -7.49 3.85
C VAL A 126 -3.38 -8.68 2.96
N LEU A 127 -3.51 -9.86 3.57
CA LEU A 127 -3.84 -11.11 2.90
C LEU A 127 -5.17 -11.63 3.42
N VAL A 128 -6.14 -11.81 2.54
CA VAL A 128 -7.49 -12.27 2.89
C VAL A 128 -7.86 -13.50 2.07
N GLY A 129 -8.14 -14.60 2.76
CA GLY A 129 -8.51 -15.87 2.15
C GLY A 129 -7.54 -16.97 2.55
N LYS A 130 -8.07 -18.14 2.93
CA LYS A 130 -7.28 -19.33 3.27
C LYS A 130 -6.20 -19.68 2.23
N LYS A 131 -6.49 -19.46 0.94
CA LYS A 131 -5.56 -19.68 -0.17
C LYS A 131 -4.26 -18.87 -0.12
N PHE A 132 -4.23 -17.74 0.62
CA PHE A 132 -3.05 -16.88 0.79
C PHE A 132 -2.17 -17.27 2.00
N GLU A 133 -2.51 -18.33 2.73
CA GLU A 133 -1.76 -18.76 3.91
C GLU A 133 -0.28 -19.03 3.61
N LYS A 134 0.01 -19.72 2.50
CA LYS A 134 1.38 -20.01 2.07
C LYS A 134 2.18 -18.74 1.77
N ILE A 135 1.52 -17.72 1.21
CA ILE A 135 2.14 -16.44 0.88
C ILE A 135 2.49 -15.68 2.16
N ARG A 136 1.59 -15.67 3.16
CA ARG A 136 1.86 -15.13 4.50
C ARG A 136 3.15 -15.71 5.09
N ASP A 137 3.30 -17.04 5.05
CA ASP A 137 4.42 -17.74 5.65
C ASP A 137 5.75 -17.47 4.92
N LYS A 138 5.71 -17.39 3.58
CA LYS A 138 6.88 -16.99 2.78
C LYS A 138 7.33 -15.58 3.09
N ILE A 139 6.41 -14.62 3.21
CA ILE A 139 6.75 -13.22 3.55
C ILE A 139 7.36 -13.14 4.96
N LYS A 140 6.79 -13.86 5.94
CA LYS A 140 7.35 -13.92 7.30
C LYS A 140 8.77 -14.48 7.29
N THR A 141 9.01 -15.58 6.60
CA THR A 141 10.34 -16.21 6.48
C THR A 141 11.35 -15.28 5.81
N ALA A 142 10.94 -14.56 4.77
CA ALA A 142 11.80 -13.60 4.07
C ALA A 142 12.25 -12.41 4.94
N ARG A 143 11.48 -12.04 5.98
CA ARG A 143 11.84 -10.97 6.92
C ARG A 143 12.93 -11.36 7.91
N GLU A 144 13.11 -12.66 8.16
CA GLU A 144 14.06 -13.17 9.15
C GLU A 144 15.48 -13.32 8.58
N GLN A 145 15.66 -13.09 7.27
CA GLN A 145 16.97 -13.14 6.63
C GLN A 145 17.76 -11.84 6.87
N PRO A 146 18.98 -11.89 7.43
CA PRO A 146 19.76 -10.71 7.74
C PRO A 146 20.33 -10.09 6.45
N GLU A 147 19.85 -8.90 6.08
CA GLU A 147 20.44 -8.04 5.05
C GLU A 147 20.95 -6.73 5.68
N ARG A 148 22.05 -6.17 5.15
CA ARG A 148 22.50 -4.82 5.52
C ARG A 148 21.53 -3.80 4.94
N LYS A 149 20.84 -3.07 5.82
CA LYS A 149 19.78 -2.14 5.42
C LYS A 149 20.27 -0.71 5.27
N GLN A 150 19.73 0.01 4.29
CA GLN A 150 19.99 1.43 4.03
C GLN A 150 18.72 2.26 4.30
N GLN A 151 18.82 3.48 4.80
CA GLN A 151 17.64 4.37 4.87
C GLN A 151 17.30 4.88 3.47
N GLN A 152 16.00 4.90 3.13
CA GLN A 152 15.52 5.39 1.84
C GLN A 152 14.92 6.79 1.99
N THR A 153 15.58 7.79 1.41
CA THR A 153 15.10 9.18 1.37
C THR A 153 15.24 9.72 -0.04
N TYR A 154 14.20 10.36 -0.55
CA TYR A 154 14.22 11.06 -1.83
C TYR A 154 14.19 12.57 -1.61
N THR A 155 15.03 13.30 -2.32
CA THR A 155 15.00 14.77 -2.41
C THR A 155 14.35 15.17 -3.72
N ILE A 156 13.38 16.11 -3.66
CA ILE A 156 12.68 16.67 -4.82
C ILE A 156 13.29 18.01 -5.22
#